data_AF-A0A1A9RN57-F1
#
_entry.id   AF-A0A1A9RN57-F1
#
_cell.length_a   1.000
_cell.length_b   1.000
_cell.length_c   1.000
_cell.angle_alpha   90.00
_cell.angle_beta   90.00
_cell.angle_gamma   90.00
#
_symmetry.space_group_name_H-M   'P 1'
#
loop_
_entity.id
_entity.type
_entity.pdbx_description
1 polymer ?
#
loop_
_entity_poly.entity_id
_entity_poly.type
_entity_poly.pdbx_seq_one_letter_code
_entity_poly.pdbx_strand_id
1 'polypeptide(L)'
;MKKLSPIFAACLLGFCAVASATTYECTDRQGRRTYTASPGPNCRAINLGRMTTYPAPVSTAPSYPSYSSPPTPEPAAPAAQPAVSESQRQAANERLRQAQQNLEEGRKVRYGNERNYARYLERIGKLEEEVNKAQQEVNNLNK
;
A
#
# COMPACT_ATOMS: atom_id res chain seq x y z
N MET A 1 -17.48 47.66 32.20
CA MET A 1 -16.33 47.11 31.45
C MET A 1 -15.24 46.70 32.43
N LYS A 2 -15.24 45.46 32.91
CA LYS A 2 -14.24 44.96 33.87
C LYS A 2 -13.05 44.40 33.09
N LYS A 3 -11.89 45.05 33.22
CA LYS A 3 -10.64 44.64 32.56
C LYS A 3 -10.19 43.31 33.16
N LEU A 4 -10.22 42.23 32.36
CA LEU A 4 -9.59 40.97 32.74
C LEU A 4 -8.07 41.17 32.75
N SER A 5 -7.45 40.82 33.87
CA SER A 5 -6.00 40.88 34.08
C SER A 5 -5.27 39.88 33.16
N PRO A 6 -4.21 40.28 32.45
CA PRO A 6 -3.48 39.42 31.52
C PRO A 6 -2.70 38.28 32.20
N ILE A 7 -2.64 38.28 33.53
CA ILE A 7 -1.91 37.27 34.32
C ILE A 7 -2.66 35.93 34.36
N PHE A 8 -3.99 35.94 34.22
CA PHE A 8 -4.79 34.70 34.23
C PHE A 8 -4.66 33.86 32.94
N ALA A 9 -4.19 34.46 31.84
CA ALA A 9 -4.03 33.76 30.57
C ALA A 9 -2.69 32.97 30.46
N ALA A 10 -1.71 33.25 31.33
CA ALA A 10 -0.38 32.66 31.24
C ALA A 10 -0.24 31.29 31.95
N CYS A 11 -1.15 30.93 32.86
CA CYS A 11 -1.06 29.66 33.62
C CYS A 11 -1.67 28.44 32.91
N LEU A 12 -2.34 28.60 31.77
CA LEU A 12 -3.09 27.51 31.12
C LEU A 12 -2.31 26.73 30.05
N LEU A 13 -1.05 27.09 29.77
CA LEU A 13 -0.22 26.44 28.73
C LEU A 13 0.84 25.45 29.25
N GLY A 14 0.75 25.03 30.51
CA GLY A 14 1.86 24.36 31.22
C GLY A 14 1.72 22.87 31.55
N PHE A 15 0.77 22.11 31.00
CA PHE A 15 0.61 20.70 31.37
C PHE A 15 0.29 19.79 30.17
N CYS A 16 1.28 19.60 29.28
CA CYS A 16 1.34 18.39 28.47
C CYS A 16 2.13 17.34 29.25
N ALA A 17 1.45 16.58 30.12
CA ALA A 17 2.04 15.39 30.72
C ALA A 17 2.31 14.37 29.61
N VAL A 18 3.59 14.14 29.30
CA VAL A 18 4.00 13.05 28.41
C VAL A 18 3.71 11.75 29.13
N ALA A 19 2.58 11.11 28.82
CA ALA A 19 2.25 9.80 29.36
C ALA A 19 3.22 8.77 28.79
N SER A 20 4.29 8.46 29.54
CA SER A 20 5.14 7.31 29.25
C SER A 20 4.37 6.04 29.58
N ALA A 21 3.80 5.39 28.57
CA ALA A 21 3.10 4.12 28.76
C ALA A 21 4.12 3.00 29.05
N THR A 22 4.32 2.68 30.33
CA THR A 22 5.06 1.48 30.75
C THR A 22 4.38 0.26 30.14
N THR A 23 5.12 -0.52 29.35
CA THR A 23 4.60 -1.77 28.77
C THR A 23 4.88 -2.92 29.71
N TYR A 24 3.92 -3.81 29.87
CA TYR A 24 4.03 -5.02 30.69
C TYR A 24 3.91 -6.26 29.82
N GLU A 25 4.75 -7.26 30.10
CA GLU A 25 4.64 -8.61 29.54
C GLU A 25 3.95 -9.51 30.56
N CYS A 26 2.76 -9.99 30.21
CA CYS A 26 1.96 -10.89 31.01
C CYS A 26 2.07 -12.32 30.49
N THR A 27 2.29 -13.30 31.37
CA THR A 27 2.30 -14.73 31.00
C THR A 27 1.06 -15.41 31.55
N ASP A 28 0.29 -16.09 30.69
CA ASP A 28 -0.90 -16.83 31.11
C ASP A 28 -0.57 -18.24 31.62
N ARG A 29 -1.59 -18.95 32.12
CA ARG A 29 -1.44 -20.32 32.66
C ARG A 29 -0.99 -21.36 31.62
N GLN A 30 -1.15 -21.05 30.33
CA GLN A 30 -0.71 -21.90 29.22
C GLN A 30 0.67 -21.48 28.67
N GLY A 31 1.33 -20.49 29.30
CA GLY A 31 2.64 -19.98 28.90
C GLY A 31 2.61 -18.94 27.77
N ARG A 32 1.44 -18.46 27.35
CA ARG A 32 1.31 -17.44 26.29
C ARG A 32 1.64 -16.06 26.85
N ARG A 33 2.40 -15.29 26.08
CA ARG A 33 2.86 -13.94 26.43
C ARG A 33 2.02 -12.88 25.74
N THR A 34 1.48 -11.94 26.51
CA THR A 34 0.69 -10.81 26.03
C THR A 34 1.30 -9.51 26.52
N TYR A 35 1.40 -8.50 25.65
CA TYR A 35 1.94 -7.19 25.98
C TYR A 35 0.80 -6.18 26.16
N THR A 36 0.79 -5.45 27.27
CA THR A 36 -0.28 -4.51 27.64
C THR A 36 0.28 -3.24 28.28
N ALA A 37 -0.45 -2.14 28.20
CA ALA A 37 -0.12 -0.88 28.87
C ALA A 37 -0.59 -0.84 30.34
N SER A 38 -1.45 -1.77 30.75
CA SER A 38 -2.03 -1.82 32.09
C SER A 38 -1.39 -2.94 32.93
N PRO A 39 -1.07 -2.70 34.21
CA PRO A 39 -0.53 -3.73 35.08
C PRO A 39 -1.58 -4.81 35.40
N GLY A 40 -1.12 -6.01 35.77
CA GLY A 40 -2.00 -7.14 36.07
C GLY A 40 -1.26 -8.34 36.69
N PRO A 41 -2.00 -9.40 37.05
CA PRO A 41 -1.41 -10.62 37.62
C PRO A 41 -0.52 -11.34 36.59
N ASN A 42 0.64 -11.84 37.03
CA ASN A 42 1.67 -12.47 36.19
C ASN A 42 2.24 -11.55 35.10
N CYS A 43 2.21 -10.24 35.32
CA CYS A 43 2.77 -9.23 34.43
C CYS A 43 4.05 -8.63 35.01
N ARG A 44 5.08 -8.46 34.17
CA ARG A 44 6.31 -7.74 34.52
C ARG A 44 6.48 -6.51 33.64
N ALA A 45 6.93 -5.40 34.19
CA ALA A 45 7.28 -4.22 33.41
C ALA A 45 8.48 -4.54 32.50
N ILE A 46 8.40 -4.14 31.24
CA ILE A 46 9.44 -4.38 30.24
C ILE A 46 9.76 -3.09 29.49
N ASN A 47 11.01 -3.01 29.01
CA ASN A 47 11.42 -1.98 28.08
C ASN A 47 11.56 -2.62 26.70
N LEU A 48 10.71 -2.24 25.75
CA LEU A 48 10.72 -2.77 24.37
C LEU A 48 11.85 -2.18 23.51
N GLY A 49 12.70 -1.31 24.06
CA GLY A 49 13.72 -0.59 23.31
C GLY A 49 13.12 0.44 22.35
N ARG A 50 13.97 1.04 21.52
CA ARG A 50 13.53 1.95 20.46
C ARG A 50 13.09 1.14 19.24
N MET A 51 11.88 1.38 18.75
CA MET A 51 11.42 0.83 17.49
C MET A 51 12.23 1.45 16.35
N THR A 52 13.00 0.65 15.62
CA THR A 52 13.67 1.11 14.40
C THR A 52 12.68 1.04 13.24
N THR A 53 12.30 2.18 12.67
CA THR A 53 11.54 2.22 11.42
C THR A 53 12.51 2.42 10.26
N TYR A 54 12.36 1.61 9.21
CA TYR A 54 13.01 1.92 7.94
C TYR A 54 12.14 2.95 7.21
N PRO A 55 12.71 4.08 6.74
CA PRO A 55 11.96 5.01 5.93
C PRO A 55 11.53 4.32 4.63
N ALA A 56 10.28 4.53 4.23
CA ALA A 56 9.85 4.13 2.90
C ALA A 56 10.69 4.89 1.87
N PRO A 57 11.13 4.25 0.77
CA PRO A 57 11.80 4.96 -0.31
C PRO A 57 10.88 6.06 -0.82
N VAL A 58 11.40 7.29 -0.89
CA VAL A 58 10.72 8.41 -1.53
C VAL A 58 10.69 8.11 -3.03
N SER A 59 9.52 7.72 -3.55
CA SER A 59 9.30 7.70 -5.00
C SER A 59 9.30 9.13 -5.50
N THR A 60 10.43 9.60 -6.01
CA THR A 60 10.44 10.70 -6.97
C THR A 60 9.68 10.21 -8.20
N ALA A 61 8.47 10.73 -8.41
CA ALA A 61 7.77 10.54 -9.67
C ALA A 61 8.70 11.04 -10.79
N PRO A 62 8.98 10.23 -11.82
CA PRO A 62 9.74 10.72 -12.96
C PRO A 62 8.95 11.87 -13.60
N SER A 63 9.57 13.04 -13.71
CA SER A 63 9.06 14.13 -14.54
C SER A 63 9.07 13.65 -15.98
N TYR A 64 7.90 13.29 -16.50
CA TYR A 64 7.72 13.07 -17.92
C TYR A 64 8.02 14.39 -18.64
N PRO A 65 8.87 14.41 -19.68
CA PRO A 65 9.04 15.60 -20.50
C PRO A 65 7.69 15.93 -21.15
N SER A 66 7.22 17.17 -20.97
CA SER A 66 6.08 17.68 -21.71
C SER A 66 6.46 17.71 -23.19
N TYR A 67 5.90 16.80 -23.97
CA TYR A 67 6.10 16.74 -25.40
C TYR A 67 5.32 17.91 -26.01
N SER A 68 6.02 19.00 -26.31
CA SER A 68 5.47 20.08 -27.10
C SER A 68 5.39 19.60 -28.55
N SER A 69 4.18 19.35 -29.05
CA SER A 69 3.95 18.95 -30.44
C SER A 69 4.50 20.02 -31.40
N PRO A 70 5.32 19.66 -32.40
CA PRO A 70 5.66 20.57 -33.49
C PRO A 70 4.46 20.79 -34.43
N PRO A 71 4.42 21.89 -35.19
CA PRO A 71 3.32 22.19 -36.08
C PRO A 71 3.21 21.16 -37.21
N THR A 72 1.96 20.82 -37.52
CA THR A 72 1.50 19.88 -38.54
C THR A 72 2.17 20.09 -39.90
N PRO A 73 2.81 19.06 -40.48
CA PRO A 73 2.96 18.93 -41.92
C PRO A 73 1.73 18.20 -42.50
N GLU A 74 1.31 18.63 -43.68
CA GLU A 74 0.27 18.06 -44.55
C GLU A 74 0.23 16.52 -44.62
N PRO A 75 -0.91 15.92 -45.00
CA PRO A 75 -1.13 14.49 -44.93
C PRO A 75 -0.35 13.77 -46.04
N ALA A 76 0.83 13.28 -45.72
CA ALA A 76 1.47 12.22 -46.49
C ALA A 76 0.80 10.88 -46.13
N ALA A 77 0.37 10.18 -47.18
CA ALA A 77 -0.19 8.82 -47.29
C ALA A 77 -0.16 7.92 -46.04
N PRO A 78 -1.22 7.12 -45.79
CA PRO A 78 -1.28 6.22 -44.64
C PRO A 78 -0.15 5.18 -44.72
N ALA A 79 0.89 5.36 -43.92
CA ALA A 79 1.83 4.30 -43.63
C ALA A 79 1.05 3.20 -42.90
N ALA A 80 0.87 2.07 -43.57
CA ALA A 80 0.22 0.89 -43.03
C ALA A 80 0.81 0.59 -41.65
N GLN A 81 -0.05 0.48 -40.63
CA GLN A 81 0.34 -0.04 -39.33
C GLN A 81 1.06 -1.38 -39.57
N PRO A 82 2.22 -1.66 -38.94
CA PRO A 82 2.84 -2.96 -39.06
C PRO A 82 1.80 -4.00 -38.65
N ALA A 83 1.52 -4.96 -39.53
CA ALA A 83 0.62 -6.06 -39.23
C ALA A 83 1.06 -6.69 -37.90
N VAL A 84 0.15 -6.74 -36.93
CA VAL A 84 0.41 -7.38 -35.63
C VAL A 84 0.95 -8.77 -35.90
N SER A 85 2.16 -9.07 -35.42
CA SER A 85 2.77 -10.37 -35.69
C SER A 85 2.06 -11.45 -34.88
N GLU A 86 1.99 -12.66 -35.43
CA GLU A 86 1.43 -13.81 -34.72
C GLU A 86 2.14 -14.06 -33.38
N SER A 87 3.45 -13.79 -33.33
CA SER A 87 4.25 -13.84 -32.10
C SER A 87 3.81 -12.84 -31.03
N GLN A 88 3.37 -11.63 -31.40
CA GLN A 88 2.84 -10.65 -30.46
C GLN A 88 1.51 -11.11 -29.85
N ARG A 89 0.64 -11.71 -30.66
CA ARG A 89 -0.63 -12.29 -30.20
C ARG A 89 -0.40 -13.47 -29.26
N GLN A 90 0.53 -14.36 -29.61
CA GLN A 90 0.92 -15.49 -28.75
C GLN A 90 1.47 -15.01 -27.40
N ALA A 91 2.36 -14.01 -27.41
CA ALA A 91 2.90 -13.44 -26.17
C ALA A 91 1.82 -12.80 -25.28
N ALA A 92 0.87 -12.06 -25.87
CA ALA A 92 -0.23 -11.46 -25.11
C ALA A 92 -1.17 -12.51 -24.51
N ASN A 93 -1.51 -13.56 -25.26
CA ASN A 93 -2.31 -14.68 -24.76
C ASN A 93 -1.62 -15.41 -23.61
N GLU A 94 -0.29 -15.60 -23.69
CA GLU A 94 0.48 -16.22 -22.63
C GLU A 94 0.49 -15.36 -21.35
N ARG A 95 0.64 -14.03 -21.48
CA ARG A 95 0.54 -13.12 -20.34
C ARG A 95 -0.83 -13.17 -19.68
N LEU A 96 -1.90 -13.23 -20.47
CA LEU A 96 -3.27 -13.39 -19.96
C LEU A 96 -3.41 -14.69 -19.17
N ARG A 97 -2.91 -15.81 -19.71
CA ARG A 97 -2.93 -17.11 -19.04
C ARG A 97 -2.18 -17.07 -17.70
N GLN A 98 -0.99 -16.47 -17.67
CA GLN A 98 -0.19 -16.32 -16.46
C GLN A 98 -0.89 -15.43 -15.42
N ALA A 99 -1.46 -14.30 -15.82
CA ALA A 99 -2.17 -13.40 -14.92
C ALA A 99 -3.39 -14.12 -14.26
N GLN A 100 -4.12 -14.91 -15.03
CA GLN A 100 -5.25 -15.71 -14.51
C GLN A 100 -4.78 -16.76 -13.49
N GLN A 101 -3.68 -17.47 -13.77
CA GLN A 101 -3.08 -18.43 -12.84
C GLN A 101 -2.63 -17.77 -11.55
N ASN A 102 -1.94 -16.62 -11.65
CA ASN A 102 -1.50 -15.86 -10.48
C ASN A 102 -2.68 -15.39 -9.62
N LEU A 103 -3.79 -14.97 -10.25
CA LEU A 103 -5.02 -14.61 -9.54
C LEU A 103 -5.62 -15.82 -8.80
N GLU A 104 -5.69 -16.97 -9.45
CA GLU A 104 -6.21 -18.20 -8.84
C GLU A 104 -5.36 -18.64 -7.64
N GLU A 105 -4.04 -18.65 -7.80
CA GLU A 105 -3.09 -18.96 -6.72
C GLU A 105 -3.17 -17.92 -5.59
N GLY A 106 -3.24 -16.63 -5.93
CA GLY A 106 -3.36 -15.54 -4.98
C GLY A 106 -4.61 -15.65 -4.10
N ARG A 107 -5.72 -16.17 -4.65
CA ARG A 107 -6.98 -16.43 -3.95
C ARG A 107 -6.90 -17.64 -3.01
N LYS A 108 -6.10 -18.67 -3.34
CA LYS A 108 -5.88 -19.84 -2.46
C LYS A 108 -5.13 -19.46 -1.18
N VAL A 109 -4.24 -18.46 -1.23
CA VAL A 109 -3.45 -18.00 -0.08
C VAL A 109 -4.29 -17.07 0.82
N ARG A 110 -5.22 -17.62 1.60
CA ARG A 110 -5.96 -16.88 2.63
C ARG A 110 -5.33 -17.09 4.02
N TYR A 111 -4.67 -16.06 4.54
CA TYR A 111 -4.21 -16.05 5.93
C TYR A 111 -5.40 -15.75 6.85
N GLY A 112 -5.90 -16.80 7.52
CA GLY A 112 -7.05 -16.75 8.41
C GLY A 112 -6.71 -16.18 9.77
N ASN A 113 -6.65 -14.86 9.88
CA ASN A 113 -6.68 -14.09 11.13
C ASN A 113 -6.97 -12.62 10.80
N GLU A 114 -7.96 -12.01 11.44
CA GLU A 114 -8.68 -10.79 11.02
C GLU A 114 -7.82 -9.53 10.80
N ARG A 115 -6.51 -9.55 11.09
CA ARG A 115 -5.59 -8.43 10.82
C ARG A 115 -5.04 -8.38 9.39
N ASN A 116 -5.10 -9.47 8.61
CA ASN A 116 -4.50 -9.52 7.26
C ASN A 116 -5.51 -9.32 6.12
N TYR A 117 -6.81 -9.26 6.40
CA TYR A 117 -7.83 -9.23 5.35
C TYR A 117 -7.68 -8.06 4.38
N ALA A 118 -7.30 -6.87 4.87
CA ALA A 118 -7.01 -5.71 4.02
C ALA A 118 -5.87 -5.98 3.03
N ARG A 119 -4.77 -6.60 3.46
CA ARG A 119 -3.65 -6.95 2.57
C ARG A 119 -4.01 -8.03 1.57
N TYR A 120 -4.88 -8.97 1.95
CA TYR A 120 -5.45 -9.93 1.02
C TYR A 120 -6.24 -9.20 -0.08
N LEU A 121 -7.16 -8.31 0.29
CA LEU A 121 -7.94 -7.52 -0.67
C LEU A 121 -7.06 -6.70 -1.61
N GLU A 122 -6.04 -6.01 -1.09
CA GLU A 122 -5.09 -5.25 -1.91
C GLU A 122 -4.34 -6.14 -2.90
N ARG A 123 -3.87 -7.31 -2.47
CA ARG A 123 -3.16 -8.25 -3.33
C ARG A 123 -4.08 -8.82 -4.42
N ILE A 124 -5.29 -9.24 -4.06
CA ILE A 124 -6.27 -9.75 -5.03
C ILE A 124 -6.65 -8.65 -6.02
N GLY A 125 -6.89 -7.43 -5.55
CA GLY A 125 -7.22 -6.29 -6.41
C GLY A 125 -6.12 -6.02 -7.45
N LYS A 126 -4.84 -6.09 -7.07
CA LYS A 126 -3.73 -5.96 -8.02
C LYS A 126 -3.71 -7.08 -9.07
N LEU A 127 -3.93 -8.33 -8.66
CA LEU A 127 -3.96 -9.47 -9.58
C LEU A 127 -5.16 -9.37 -10.55
N GLU A 128 -6.31 -8.89 -10.09
CA GLU A 128 -7.47 -8.63 -10.94
C GLU A 128 -7.20 -7.50 -11.95
N GLU A 129 -6.49 -6.45 -11.54
CA GLU A 129 -6.06 -5.37 -12.44
C GLU A 129 -5.08 -5.88 -13.51
N GLU A 130 -4.13 -6.75 -13.15
CA GLU A 130 -3.21 -7.39 -14.09
C GLU A 130 -3.94 -8.24 -15.13
N VAL A 131 -4.92 -9.04 -14.71
CA VAL A 131 -5.78 -9.81 -15.63
C VAL A 131 -6.54 -8.88 -16.58
N ASN A 132 -7.10 -7.77 -16.06
CA ASN A 132 -7.83 -6.81 -16.89
C ASN A 132 -6.91 -6.17 -17.94
N LYS A 133 -5.71 -5.74 -17.56
CA LYS A 133 -4.71 -5.17 -18.48
C LYS A 133 -4.30 -6.16 -19.56
N ALA A 134 -4.01 -7.42 -19.18
CA ALA A 134 -3.66 -8.46 -20.14
C ALA A 134 -4.83 -8.78 -21.10
N GLN A 135 -6.08 -8.75 -20.61
CA GLN A 135 -7.25 -8.94 -21.45
C GLN A 135 -7.44 -7.80 -22.46
N GLN A 136 -7.23 -6.56 -22.02
CA GLN A 136 -7.26 -5.39 -22.91
C GLN A 136 -6.18 -5.47 -23.99
N GLU A 137 -4.96 -5.91 -23.63
CA GLU A 137 -3.87 -6.13 -24.59
C GLU A 137 -4.30 -7.14 -25.67
N VAL A 138 -4.79 -8.31 -25.28
CA VAL A 138 -5.27 -9.35 -26.21
C VAL A 138 -6.39 -8.80 -27.10
N ASN A 139 -7.37 -8.08 -26.53
CA ASN A 139 -8.47 -7.51 -27.29
C ASN A 139 -8.00 -6.48 -28.32
N ASN A 140 -7.03 -5.64 -27.97
CA ASN A 140 -6.46 -4.64 -28.86
C ASN A 140 -5.68 -5.27 -30.02
N LEU A 141 -5.01 -6.40 -29.79
CA LEU A 141 -4.26 -7.13 -30.83
C LEU A 141 -5.17 -8.01 -31.72
N ASN A 142 -6.39 -8.30 -31.27
CA ASN A 142 -7.38 -9.06 -32.01
C ASN A 142 -8.35 -8.18 -32.82
N LYS A 143 -8.31 -6.86 -32.61
CA LYS A 143 -9.14 -5.86 -33.30
C LYS A 143 -8.53 -5.48 -34.64
#